data_AF-A0A3S0K326-F1
#
_entry.id   AF-A0A3S0K326-F1
#
_cell.length_a   1.000
_cell.length_b   1.000
_cell.length_c   1.000
_cell.angle_alpha   90.00
_cell.angle_beta   90.00
_cell.angle_gamma   90.00
#
_symmetry.space_group_name_H-M   'P 1'
#
loop_
_entity.id
_entity.type
_entity.pdbx_description
1 polymer ?
#
loop_
_entity_poly.entity_id
_entity_poly.type
_entity_poly.pdbx_seq_one_letter_code
_entity_poly.pdbx_strand_id
1 'polypeptide(L)' 'MGKQRKTWSPELKEQLVLAVLSGEHTIAEAAREYEVSESLIHTWRAQFL' A
#
# COMPACT_ATOMS: atom_id res chain seq x y z
N MET A 1 19.10 5.97 17.15
CA MET A 1 19.06 5.05 15.99
C MET A 1 17.81 5.39 15.17
N GLY A 2 17.94 6.27 14.17
CA GLY A 2 16.80 6.69 13.35
C GLY A 2 16.38 5.56 12.41
N LYS A 3 15.15 5.05 12.52
CA LYS A 3 14.60 4.09 11.56
C LYS A 3 14.58 4.75 10.18
N GLN A 4 15.45 4.31 9.26
CA GLN A 4 15.34 4.67 7.85
C GLN A 4 13.93 4.30 7.39
N ARG A 5 13.12 5.31 7.09
CA ARG A 5 11.78 5.11 6.55
C ARG A 5 11.98 4.64 5.11
N LYS A 6 11.51 3.43 4.80
CA LYS A 6 11.42 2.95 3.42
C LYS A 6 10.52 3.95 2.68
N THR A 7 11.10 4.75 1.80
CA THR A 7 10.36 5.69 0.94
C THR A 7 9.73 4.89 -0.17
N TRP A 8 8.40 4.82 -0.17
CA TRP A 8 7.63 4.23 -1.25
C TRP A 8 7.33 5.31 -2.28
N SER A 9 7.55 5.00 -3.56
CA SER A 9 7.24 5.93 -4.63
C SER A 9 5.73 6.21 -4.66
N PRO A 10 5.29 7.46 -4.88
CA PRO A 10 3.87 7.82 -4.94
C PRO A 10 3.08 6.95 -5.92
N GLU A 11 3.69 6.61 -7.06
CA GLU A 11 3.08 5.83 -8.13
C GLU A 11 2.76 4.40 -7.69
N LEU A 12 3.59 3.82 -6.83
CA LEU A 12 3.36 2.48 -6.29
C LEU A 12 2.26 2.52 -5.24
N LYS A 13 2.24 3.55 -4.38
CA LYS A 13 1.16 3.75 -3.41
C LYS A 13 -0.20 3.90 -4.10
N GLU A 14 -0.27 4.69 -5.16
CA GLU A 14 -1.49 4.92 -5.92
C GLU A 14 -1.97 3.65 -6.63
N GLN A 15 -1.10 2.95 -7.35
CA GLN A 15 -1.45 1.68 -7.99
C GLN A 15 -2.00 0.66 -6.99
N LEU A 16 -1.36 0.54 -5.82
CA LEU A 16 -1.76 -0.41 -4.81
C LEU A 16 -3.14 -0.07 -4.21
N VAL A 17 -3.36 1.21 -3.88
CA VAL A 17 -4.64 1.66 -3.34
C VAL A 17 -5.75 1.53 -4.39
N LEU A 18 -5.47 1.86 -5.66
CA LEU A 18 -6.43 1.73 -6.75
C LEU A 18 -6.83 0.27 -6.98
N ALA A 19 -5.87 -0.66 -7.03
CA ALA A 19 -6.17 -2.10 -7.20
C ALA A 19 -7.00 -2.68 -6.04
N VAL A 20 -6.77 -2.18 -4.82
CA VAL A 20 -7.57 -2.56 -3.64
C VAL A 20 -8.97 -1.92 -3.68
N LEU A 21 -9.09 -0.69 -4.16
CA LEU A 21 -10.37 0.01 -4.28
C LEU A 21 -11.22 -0.51 -5.45
N SER A 22 -10.60 -0.94 -6.56
CA SER A 22 -11.27 -1.59 -7.68
C SER A 22 -11.77 -2.99 -7.33
N GLY A 23 -11.21 -3.59 -6.26
CA GLY A 23 -11.52 -4.96 -5.85
C GLY A 23 -10.78 -6.02 -6.67
N GLU A 24 -9.78 -5.63 -7.46
CA GLU A 24 -8.90 -6.55 -8.20
C GLU A 24 -8.02 -7.37 -7.26
N HIS A 25 -7.53 -6.75 -6.19
CA HIS A 25 -6.73 -7.43 -5.16
C HIS A 25 -7.25 -7.11 -3.76
N THR A 26 -7.20 -8.10 -2.87
CA THR A 26 -7.36 -7.84 -1.45
C THR A 26 -6.10 -7.17 -0.88
N ILE A 27 -6.23 -6.50 0.26
CA ILE A 27 -5.09 -5.87 0.95
C ILE A 27 -3.98 -6.89 1.24
N ALA A 28 -4.34 -8.12 1.63
CA ALA A 28 -3.38 -9.18 1.93
C ALA A 28 -2.64 -9.68 0.68
N GLU A 29 -3.32 -9.78 -0.47
CA GLU A 29 -2.70 -10.15 -1.74
C GLU A 29 -1.75 -9.05 -2.21
N ALA A 30 -2.21 -7.80 -2.22
CA ALA A 30 -1.38 -6.65 -2.59
C ALA A 30 -0.16 -6.49 -1.66
N ALA A 31 -0.32 -6.76 -0.36
CA ALA A 31 0.78 -6.76 0.59
C ALA A 31 1.85 -7.81 0.26
N ARG A 32 1.43 -9.02 -0.09
CA ARG A 32 2.35 -10.11 -0.47
C ARG A 32 3.02 -9.87 -1.80
N GLU A 33 2.27 -9.42 -2.80
CA GLU A 33 2.75 -9.25 -4.16
C GLU A 33 3.75 -8.10 -4.30
N TYR A 34 3.51 -6.99 -3.58
CA TYR A 34 4.36 -5.80 -3.63
C TYR A 34 5.33 -5.70 -2.44
N GLU A 35 5.41 -6.74 -1.60
CA GLU A 35 6.21 -6.79 -0.37
C GLU A 35 5.98 -5.56 0.54
N VAL A 36 4.72 -5.12 0.61
CA VAL A 36 4.26 -4.00 1.44
C VAL A 36 3.57 -4.55 2.68
N SER A 37 3.69 -3.86 3.81
CA SER A 37 2.91 -4.23 4.99
C SER A 37 1.43 -3.89 4.80
N GLU A 38 0.52 -4.81 5.12
CA GLU A 38 -0.93 -4.57 5.09
C GLU A 38 -1.33 -3.28 5.83
N SER A 39 -0.69 -2.99 6.97
CA SER A 39 -0.90 -1.76 7.74
C SER A 39 -0.61 -0.47 6.96
N LEU A 40 0.40 -0.50 6.08
CA LEU A 40 0.72 0.62 5.19
C LEU A 40 -0.38 0.82 4.16
N ILE A 41 -0.86 -0.27 3.56
CA ILE A 41 -1.95 -0.24 2.58
C ILE A 41 -3.23 0.29 3.21
N HIS A 42 -3.58 -0.16 4.42
CA HIS A 42 -4.71 0.38 5.18
C HIS A 42 -4.58 1.88 5.42
N THR A 43 -3.38 2.34 5.81
CA THR A 43 -3.10 3.77 6.02
C THR A 43 -3.24 4.56 4.72
N TRP A 44 -2.71 4.03 3.61
CA TRP A 44 -2.77 4.68 2.31
C TRP A 44 -4.19 4.77 1.77
N ARG A 45 -4.96 3.69 1.91
CA ARG A 45 -6.38 3.66 1.56
C ARG A 45 -7.18 4.68 2.38
N ALA A 46 -6.91 4.78 3.68
CA ALA A 46 -7.55 5.75 4.56
C ALA A 46 -7.13 7.21 4.31
N GLN A 47 -5.97 7.45 3.70
CA GLN A 47 -5.55 8.79 3.25
C GLN A 47 -6.13 9.18 1.88
N PHE A 48 -6.63 8.20 1.12
CA PHE A 48 -7.16 8.40 -0.23
C PHE A 48 -8.67 8.67 -0.23
N LEU A 49 -9.39 8.18 0.78
CA LEU A 49 -10.80 8.48 1.06
C LEU A 49 -10.94 9.67 2.00
#